data_AF-A0A927J7B9-F1
#
_entry.id   AF-A0A927J7B9-F1
#
_cell.length_a   1.000
_cell.length_b   1.000
_cell.length_c   1.000
_cell.angle_alpha   90.00
_cell.angle_beta   90.00
_cell.angle_gamma   90.00
#
_symmetry.space_group_name_H-M   'P 1'
#
loop_
_entity.id
_entity.type
_entity.pdbx_description
1 polymer ?
#
loop_
_entity_poly.entity_id
_entity_poly.type
_entity_poly.pdbx_seq_one_letter_code
_entity_poly.pdbx_strand_id
1 'polypeptide(L)'
;MTTKKSNKPIFSRNDEIDKMAFMSWRMGLGQINNTINLAEGYFESAIVQTESCLQDNEWKRADILIFPMLMCLNHGIELYLKASISIYNELLNNNLKVDGTHNLSQLYTTLKARIKDLDGQKASNEFEKNFKVLSDYIDELISKIQTSPNNDKMDFSRYSFGKKGESHFYVDRLSTNEIDLENLLSIMNIMFEKFDAYTEYLYYDKLQQGE
;
A
#
# COMPACT_ATOMS: atom_id res chain seq x y z
N MET A 1 45.53 -1.97 -18.33
CA MET A 1 44.85 -3.22 -17.94
C MET A 1 43.47 -2.87 -17.42
N THR A 2 42.44 -3.07 -18.23
CA THR A 2 41.04 -2.93 -17.82
C THR A 2 40.69 -4.13 -16.94
N THR A 3 40.59 -3.92 -15.63
CA THR A 3 40.05 -4.94 -14.71
C THR A 3 38.63 -5.26 -15.15
N LYS A 4 38.45 -6.45 -15.72
CA LYS A 4 37.15 -7.00 -16.08
C LYS A 4 36.33 -7.07 -14.80
N LYS A 5 35.40 -6.13 -14.60
CA LYS A 5 34.45 -6.14 -13.48
C LYS A 5 33.76 -7.51 -13.57
N SER A 6 34.07 -8.38 -12.62
CA SER A 6 33.38 -9.66 -12.47
C SER A 6 31.90 -9.35 -12.30
N ASN A 7 31.04 -9.85 -13.20
CA ASN A 7 29.59 -9.77 -13.04
C ASN A 7 29.18 -10.69 -11.87
N LYS A 8 29.33 -10.15 -10.67
CA LYS A 8 28.89 -10.79 -9.43
C LYS A 8 27.35 -10.83 -9.43
N PRO A 9 26.71 -11.98 -9.20
CA PRO A 9 25.25 -12.08 -9.13
C PRO A 9 24.65 -11.18 -8.05
N ILE A 10 23.44 -10.64 -8.25
CA ILE A 10 22.78 -9.76 -7.27
C ILE A 10 22.44 -10.50 -5.96
N PHE A 11 22.16 -11.80 -6.02
CA PHE A 11 21.90 -12.66 -4.85
C PHE A 11 23.19 -13.27 -4.29
N SER A 12 24.24 -12.48 -4.20
CA SER A 12 25.50 -12.90 -3.60
C SER A 12 25.88 -11.99 -2.44
N ARG A 13 26.55 -12.57 -1.45
CA ARG A 13 26.93 -11.88 -0.21
C ARG A 13 27.90 -10.73 -0.49
N ASN A 14 27.65 -9.55 0.09
CA ASN A 14 28.63 -8.48 0.25
C ASN A 14 29.49 -8.76 1.49
N ASP A 15 30.76 -8.37 1.45
CA ASP A 15 31.68 -8.55 2.59
C ASP A 15 31.32 -7.58 3.74
N GLU A 16 30.71 -6.44 3.40
CA GLU A 16 30.21 -5.45 4.35
C GLU A 16 28.72 -5.69 4.63
N ILE A 17 28.38 -6.01 5.88
CA ILE A 17 27.00 -6.36 6.28
C ILE A 17 26.01 -5.21 6.07
N ASP A 18 26.44 -3.98 6.35
CA ASP A 18 25.61 -2.77 6.19
C ASP A 18 25.32 -2.41 4.72
N LYS A 19 26.01 -3.10 3.78
CA LYS A 19 25.77 -2.98 2.33
C LYS A 19 24.95 -4.15 1.78
N MET A 20 24.26 -4.89 2.65
CA MET A 20 23.35 -5.99 2.27
C MET A 20 21.95 -5.76 2.83
N ALA A 21 20.97 -6.30 2.10
CA ALA A 21 19.61 -6.50 2.59
C ALA A 21 19.31 -8.00 2.67
N PHE A 22 18.65 -8.43 3.73
CA PHE A 22 18.25 -9.82 3.94
C PHE A 22 16.77 -9.97 3.62
N MET A 23 16.44 -10.60 2.49
CA MET A 23 15.05 -10.81 2.08
C MET A 23 14.22 -11.59 3.11
N SER A 24 14.85 -12.47 3.88
CA SER A 24 14.18 -13.33 4.86
C SER A 24 14.16 -12.77 6.28
N TRP A 25 14.84 -11.66 6.57
CA TRP A 25 15.03 -11.19 7.95
C TRP A 25 13.72 -10.87 8.66
N ARG A 26 12.77 -10.33 7.91
CA ARG A 26 11.43 -9.96 8.37
C ARG A 26 10.36 -10.99 8.00
N MET A 27 10.74 -12.12 7.43
CA MET A 27 9.80 -13.11 6.91
C MET A 27 9.79 -14.35 7.80
N GLY A 28 8.60 -14.86 8.10
CA GLY A 28 8.38 -16.10 8.84
C GLY A 28 7.55 -17.11 8.05
N LEU A 29 7.05 -18.14 8.75
CA LEU A 29 6.15 -19.15 8.14
C LEU A 29 4.72 -18.64 7.97
N GLY A 30 4.31 -17.63 8.73
CA GLY A 30 2.94 -17.08 8.72
C GLY A 30 2.70 -16.12 7.55
N GLN A 31 1.69 -16.41 6.73
CA GLN A 31 1.36 -15.59 5.55
C GLN A 31 0.85 -14.18 5.91
N ILE A 32 0.08 -14.04 6.99
CA ILE A 32 -0.46 -12.75 7.45
C ILE A 32 0.66 -11.81 7.86
N ASN A 33 1.55 -12.25 8.76
CA ASN A 33 2.69 -11.44 9.19
C ASN A 33 3.60 -11.07 8.01
N ASN A 34 3.88 -12.00 7.10
CA ASN A 34 4.67 -11.68 5.89
C ASN A 34 3.97 -10.62 5.02
N THR A 35 2.64 -10.64 4.93
CA THR A 35 1.87 -9.64 4.19
C THR A 35 1.95 -8.26 4.86
N ILE A 36 1.88 -8.19 6.20
CA ILE A 36 2.06 -6.95 6.96
C ILE A 36 3.48 -6.38 6.73
N ASN A 37 4.51 -7.22 6.83
CA ASN A 37 5.90 -6.79 6.59
C ASN A 37 6.14 -6.27 5.16
N LEU A 38 5.48 -6.86 4.15
CA LEU A 38 5.51 -6.35 2.80
C LEU A 38 4.77 -5.01 2.68
N ALA A 39 3.59 -4.89 3.29
CA ALA A 39 2.79 -3.67 3.30
C ALA A 39 3.60 -2.47 3.84
N GLU A 40 4.28 -2.68 4.97
CA GLU A 40 5.16 -1.71 5.60
C GLU A 40 6.29 -1.27 4.66
N GLY A 41 6.99 -2.23 4.04
CA GLY A 41 8.08 -1.92 3.10
C GLY A 41 7.64 -1.09 1.89
N TYR A 42 6.44 -1.33 1.36
CA TYR A 42 5.89 -0.49 0.28
C TYR A 42 5.53 0.92 0.76
N PHE A 43 4.94 1.05 1.95
CA PHE A 43 4.60 2.35 2.53
C PHE A 43 5.85 3.19 2.81
N GLU A 44 6.84 2.60 3.49
CA GLU A 44 8.13 3.20 3.79
C GLU A 44 8.86 3.63 2.51
N SER A 45 8.81 2.80 1.46
CA SER A 45 9.40 3.16 0.17
C SER A 45 8.75 4.41 -0.44
N ALA A 46 7.43 4.56 -0.32
CA ALA A 46 6.72 5.76 -0.80
C ALA A 46 7.08 7.01 0.01
N ILE A 47 7.14 6.89 1.35
CA ILE A 47 7.52 7.96 2.28
C ILE A 47 8.95 8.44 1.98
N VAL A 48 9.94 7.54 2.01
CA VAL A 48 11.35 7.89 1.80
C VAL A 48 11.60 8.54 0.43
N GLN A 49 10.91 8.06 -0.62
CA GLN A 49 11.02 8.68 -1.95
C GLN A 49 10.41 10.08 -1.98
N THR A 50 9.27 10.29 -1.31
CA THR A 50 8.61 11.59 -1.25
C THR A 50 9.44 12.58 -0.44
N GLU A 51 9.97 12.17 0.71
CA GLU A 51 10.92 12.98 1.49
C GLU A 51 12.14 13.35 0.65
N SER A 52 12.75 12.38 -0.06
CA SER A 52 13.88 12.65 -0.94
C SER A 52 13.54 13.68 -2.03
N CYS A 53 12.34 13.63 -2.60
CA CYS A 53 11.90 14.62 -3.59
C CYS A 53 11.60 15.99 -2.99
N LEU A 54 11.10 16.05 -1.75
CA LEU A 54 10.89 17.32 -1.03
C LEU A 54 12.22 17.99 -0.65
N GLN A 55 13.23 17.19 -0.27
CA GLN A 55 14.57 17.69 0.01
C GLN A 55 15.29 18.16 -1.27
N ASP A 56 15.15 17.41 -2.37
CA ASP A 56 15.78 17.73 -3.65
C ASP A 56 14.89 17.31 -4.83
N ASN A 57 14.29 18.32 -5.47
CA ASN A 57 13.52 18.19 -6.72
C ASN A 57 14.25 18.81 -7.91
N GLU A 58 15.58 18.87 -7.91
CA GLU A 58 16.35 19.25 -9.09
C GLU A 58 15.95 18.38 -10.29
N TRP A 59 15.94 19.01 -11.47
CA TRP A 59 15.57 18.35 -12.73
C TRP A 59 14.19 17.68 -12.72
N LYS A 60 13.29 18.09 -11.82
CA LYS A 60 11.94 17.53 -11.69
C LYS A 60 11.96 16.03 -11.41
N ARG A 61 12.86 15.60 -10.51
CA ARG A 61 12.95 14.21 -10.04
C ARG A 61 11.59 13.66 -9.57
N ALA A 62 10.78 14.49 -8.93
CA ALA A 62 9.42 14.12 -8.50
C ALA A 62 8.55 13.64 -9.67
N ASP A 63 8.63 14.29 -10.84
CA ASP A 63 7.82 13.94 -12.03
C ASP A 63 8.19 12.55 -12.57
N ILE A 64 9.43 12.10 -12.34
CA ILE A 64 9.90 10.75 -12.68
C ILE A 64 9.40 9.72 -11.66
N LEU A 65 9.44 10.07 -10.37
CA LEU A 65 9.17 9.14 -9.28
C LEU A 65 7.69 9.07 -8.87
N ILE A 66 6.85 10.00 -9.32
CA ILE A 66 5.46 10.09 -8.84
C ILE A 66 4.65 8.82 -9.09
N PHE A 67 4.85 8.17 -10.24
CA PHE A 67 4.17 6.91 -10.56
C PHE A 67 4.64 5.75 -9.67
N PRO A 68 5.96 5.48 -9.52
CA PRO A 68 6.46 4.53 -8.52
C PRO A 68 6.00 4.83 -7.08
N MET A 69 5.99 6.10 -6.66
CA MET A 69 5.55 6.51 -5.32
C MET A 69 4.07 6.14 -5.10
N LEU A 70 3.20 6.49 -6.05
CA LEU A 70 1.77 6.13 -5.98
C LEU A 70 1.54 4.63 -6.08
N MET A 71 2.34 3.90 -6.86
CA MET A 71 2.25 2.44 -6.92
C MET A 71 2.59 1.81 -5.57
N CYS A 72 3.68 2.24 -4.93
CA CYS A 72 4.09 1.77 -3.62
C CYS A 72 3.03 2.10 -2.56
N LEU A 73 2.53 3.34 -2.53
CA LEU A 73 1.47 3.76 -1.61
C LEU A 73 0.21 2.89 -1.77
N ASN A 74 -0.33 2.80 -2.99
CA ASN A 74 -1.55 2.04 -3.25
C ASN A 74 -1.39 0.56 -2.91
N HIS A 75 -0.24 -0.03 -3.23
CA HIS A 75 0.01 -1.43 -2.96
C HIS A 75 0.25 -1.70 -1.47
N GLY A 76 0.91 -0.80 -0.74
CA GLY A 76 1.02 -0.86 0.71
C GLY A 76 -0.35 -0.87 1.40
N ILE A 77 -1.23 0.07 1.00
CA ILE A 77 -2.63 0.10 1.48
C ILE A 77 -3.35 -1.22 1.16
N GLU A 78 -3.24 -1.72 -0.07
CA GLU A 78 -3.85 -2.98 -0.49
C GLU A 78 -3.44 -4.15 0.43
N LEU A 79 -2.15 -4.28 0.72
CA LEU A 79 -1.61 -5.35 1.54
C LEU A 79 -2.03 -5.22 3.01
N TYR A 80 -2.04 -4.01 3.59
CA TYR A 80 -2.55 -3.79 4.94
C TYR A 80 -4.03 -4.17 5.07
N LEU A 81 -4.86 -3.77 4.10
CA LEU A 81 -6.27 -4.14 4.08
C LEU A 81 -6.45 -5.66 3.95
N LYS A 82 -5.68 -6.31 3.05
CA LYS A 82 -5.71 -7.77 2.88
C LYS A 82 -5.29 -8.53 4.13
N ALA A 83 -4.22 -8.09 4.80
CA ALA A 83 -3.78 -8.68 6.06
C ALA A 83 -4.87 -8.56 7.13
N SER A 84 -5.43 -7.35 7.30
CA SER A 84 -6.50 -7.10 8.27
C SER A 84 -7.73 -7.97 8.00
N ILE A 85 -8.20 -8.05 6.74
CA ILE A 85 -9.33 -8.92 6.36
C ILE A 85 -9.01 -10.39 6.64
N SER A 86 -7.77 -10.83 6.37
CA SER A 86 -7.36 -12.22 6.63
C SER A 86 -7.43 -12.54 8.13
N ILE A 87 -6.96 -11.64 8.99
CA ILE A 87 -7.08 -11.78 10.45
C ILE A 87 -8.54 -11.89 10.87
N TYR A 88 -9.41 -10.99 10.40
CA TYR A 88 -10.84 -11.07 10.73
C TYR A 88 -11.52 -12.34 10.21
N ASN A 89 -11.15 -12.82 9.02
CA ASN A 89 -11.68 -14.07 8.48
C ASN A 89 -11.27 -15.27 9.34
N GLU A 90 -10.02 -15.31 9.83
CA GLU A 90 -9.56 -16.32 10.80
C GLU A 90 -10.35 -16.24 12.11
N LEU A 91 -10.50 -15.05 12.69
CA LEU A 91 -11.26 -14.85 13.93
C LEU A 91 -12.74 -15.23 13.82
N LEU A 92 -13.35 -15.03 12.65
CA LEU A 92 -14.75 -15.41 12.39
C LEU A 92 -14.93 -16.89 12.04
N ASN A 93 -13.84 -17.66 11.87
CA ASN A 93 -13.86 -19.02 11.30
C ASN A 93 -14.49 -19.06 9.89
N ASN A 94 -14.36 -17.97 9.15
CA ASN A 94 -14.88 -17.83 7.81
C ASN A 94 -13.75 -18.20 6.85
N ASN A 95 -13.77 -19.41 6.26
CA ASN A 95 -12.81 -19.84 5.23
C ASN A 95 -12.90 -19.03 3.90
N LEU A 96 -13.42 -17.80 3.96
CA LEU A 96 -13.51 -16.88 2.85
C LEU A 96 -12.10 -16.42 2.50
N LYS A 97 -11.71 -16.65 1.25
CA LYS A 97 -10.51 -16.02 0.70
C LYS A 97 -10.77 -14.53 0.57
N VAL A 98 -9.72 -13.72 0.73
CA VAL A 98 -9.77 -12.32 0.35
C VAL A 98 -9.98 -12.28 -1.17
N ASP A 99 -11.13 -11.79 -1.61
CA ASP A 99 -11.54 -11.81 -3.01
C ASP A 99 -10.53 -11.07 -3.91
N GLY A 100 -10.36 -11.59 -5.13
CA GLY A 100 -9.27 -11.25 -6.06
C GLY A 100 -9.44 -9.95 -6.85
N THR A 101 -10.41 -9.11 -6.53
CA THR A 101 -10.58 -7.80 -7.19
C THR A 101 -9.79 -6.76 -6.41
N HIS A 102 -8.70 -6.26 -7.00
CA HIS A 102 -7.69 -5.38 -6.41
C HIS A 102 -8.17 -3.93 -6.14
N ASN A 103 -9.48 -3.71 -5.97
CA ASN A 103 -10.01 -2.37 -5.72
C ASN A 103 -9.92 -2.03 -4.23
N LEU A 104 -9.17 -0.97 -3.89
CA LEU A 104 -9.03 -0.44 -2.52
C LEU A 104 -10.38 -0.16 -1.86
N SER A 105 -11.36 0.37 -2.59
CA SER A 105 -12.70 0.65 -2.05
C SER A 105 -13.45 -0.61 -1.65
N GLN A 106 -13.31 -1.69 -2.43
CA GLN A 106 -13.92 -2.98 -2.10
C GLN A 106 -13.24 -3.61 -0.88
N LEU A 107 -11.91 -3.55 -0.82
CA LEU A 107 -11.15 -4.03 0.34
C LEU A 107 -11.54 -3.26 1.60
N TYR A 108 -11.58 -1.92 1.54
CA TYR A 108 -11.99 -1.07 2.65
C TYR A 108 -13.42 -1.38 3.11
N THR A 109 -14.36 -1.52 2.18
CA THR A 109 -15.76 -1.87 2.50
C THR A 109 -15.88 -3.27 3.10
N THR A 110 -15.09 -4.23 2.61
CA THR A 110 -15.06 -5.60 3.11
C THR A 110 -14.49 -5.63 4.52
N LEU A 111 -13.41 -4.91 4.80
CA LEU A 111 -12.86 -4.80 6.15
C LEU A 111 -13.89 -4.20 7.11
N LYS A 112 -14.57 -3.11 6.74
CA LYS A 112 -15.66 -2.53 7.54
C LYS A 112 -16.77 -3.52 7.85
N ALA A 113 -17.16 -4.34 6.86
CA ALA A 113 -18.16 -5.38 7.04
C ALA A 113 -17.68 -6.45 8.03
N ARG A 114 -16.42 -6.91 7.91
CA ARG A 114 -15.84 -7.89 8.83
C ARG A 114 -15.70 -7.38 10.27
N ILE A 115 -15.30 -6.12 10.44
CA ILE A 115 -15.30 -5.46 11.75
C ILE A 115 -16.72 -5.44 12.32
N LYS A 116 -17.73 -5.11 11.50
CA LYS A 116 -19.13 -5.13 11.93
C LYS A 116 -19.60 -6.53 12.32
N ASP A 117 -19.21 -7.55 11.55
CA ASP A 117 -19.60 -8.95 11.79
C ASP A 117 -19.02 -9.47 13.11
N LEU A 118 -17.76 -9.14 13.44
CA LEU A 118 -17.07 -9.62 14.64
C LEU A 118 -17.29 -8.70 15.87
N ASP A 119 -17.06 -7.40 15.71
CA ASP A 119 -16.97 -6.41 16.80
C ASP A 119 -18.20 -5.49 16.89
N GLY A 120 -19.15 -5.61 15.95
CA GLY A 120 -20.41 -4.87 15.93
C GLY A 120 -20.34 -3.50 15.25
N GLN A 121 -21.51 -2.88 15.05
CA GLN A 121 -21.67 -1.63 14.30
C GLN A 121 -20.89 -0.45 14.91
N LYS A 122 -20.76 -0.40 16.25
CA LYS A 122 -20.05 0.68 16.93
C LYS A 122 -18.56 0.67 16.56
N ALA A 123 -17.91 -0.49 16.62
CA ALA A 123 -16.50 -0.65 16.24
C ALA A 123 -16.28 -0.32 14.75
N SER A 124 -17.19 -0.76 13.87
CA SER A 124 -17.15 -0.41 12.44
C SER A 124 -17.20 1.10 12.19
N ASN A 125 -18.04 1.82 12.94
CA ASN A 125 -18.14 3.29 12.85
C ASN A 125 -16.90 3.99 13.43
N GLU A 126 -16.30 3.44 14.49
CA GLU A 126 -15.06 3.98 15.08
C GLU A 126 -13.87 3.78 14.13
N PHE A 127 -13.76 2.60 13.50
CA PHE A 127 -12.79 2.34 12.45
C PHE A 127 -12.89 3.37 11.32
N GLU A 128 -14.10 3.62 10.79
CA GLU A 128 -14.31 4.60 9.73
C GLU A 128 -13.88 6.02 10.12
N LYS A 129 -14.10 6.43 11.38
CA LYS A 129 -13.62 7.72 11.88
C LYS A 129 -12.10 7.77 11.97
N ASN A 130 -11.49 6.70 12.47
CA ASN A 130 -10.04 6.63 12.67
C ASN A 130 -9.28 6.52 11.34
N PHE A 131 -9.89 5.92 10.32
CA PHE A 131 -9.34 5.76 8.97
C PHE A 131 -9.93 6.77 7.97
N LYS A 132 -10.40 7.92 8.43
CA LYS A 132 -11.00 8.94 7.55
C LYS A 132 -10.03 9.42 6.45
N VAL A 133 -8.75 9.60 6.78
CA VAL A 133 -7.73 10.01 5.79
C VAL A 133 -7.60 8.98 4.66
N LEU A 134 -7.66 7.69 5.00
CA LEU A 134 -7.66 6.61 4.01
C LEU A 134 -8.92 6.63 3.14
N SER A 135 -10.11 6.79 3.74
CA SER A 135 -11.34 6.85 2.96
C SER A 135 -11.37 8.06 2.03
N ASP A 136 -10.93 9.24 2.51
CA ASP A 136 -10.86 10.45 1.71
C ASP A 136 -9.89 10.27 0.52
N TYR A 137 -8.74 9.63 0.75
CA TYR A 137 -7.78 9.30 -0.31
C TYR A 137 -8.36 8.33 -1.36
N ILE A 138 -9.05 7.27 -0.92
CA ILE A 138 -9.70 6.32 -1.82
C ILE A 138 -10.78 7.02 -2.67
N ASP A 139 -11.59 7.88 -2.05
CA ASP A 139 -12.65 8.63 -2.74
C ASP A 139 -12.06 9.62 -3.77
N GLU A 140 -10.97 10.30 -3.43
CA GLU A 140 -10.23 11.16 -4.35
C GLU A 140 -9.73 10.36 -5.57
N LEU A 141 -9.06 9.22 -5.34
CA LEU A 141 -8.58 8.35 -6.41
C LEU A 141 -9.72 7.90 -7.34
N ILE A 142 -10.84 7.44 -6.79
CA ILE A 142 -12.00 7.00 -7.57
C ILE A 142 -12.55 8.14 -8.42
N SER A 143 -12.63 9.35 -7.85
CA SER A 143 -13.11 10.53 -8.57
C SER A 143 -12.20 10.89 -9.76
N LYS A 144 -10.88 10.77 -9.59
CA LYS A 144 -9.87 11.10 -10.61
C LYS A 144 -9.80 10.07 -11.72
N ILE A 145 -9.83 8.79 -11.38
CA ILE A 145 -9.72 7.71 -12.37
C ILE A 145 -11.07 7.49 -13.10
N GLN A 146 -12.14 8.16 -12.66
CA GLN A 146 -13.49 8.06 -13.22
C GLN A 146 -13.96 6.61 -13.29
N THR A 147 -13.69 5.87 -12.21
CA THR A 147 -14.02 4.45 -12.09
C THR A 147 -15.31 4.26 -11.32
N SER A 148 -16.07 3.22 -11.68
CA SER A 148 -17.10 2.68 -10.79
C SER A 148 -16.46 1.66 -9.83
N PRO A 149 -17.13 1.29 -8.72
CA PRO A 149 -16.63 0.25 -7.79
C PRO A 149 -16.24 -1.08 -8.47
N ASN A 150 -16.77 -1.34 -9.67
CA ASN A 150 -16.54 -2.56 -10.45
C ASN A 150 -15.51 -2.41 -11.59
N ASN A 151 -14.91 -1.22 -11.77
CA ASN A 151 -13.93 -0.96 -12.83
C ASN A 151 -12.58 -0.60 -12.21
N ASP A 152 -11.74 -1.61 -12.00
CA ASP A 152 -10.40 -1.44 -11.47
C ASP A 152 -9.48 -0.79 -12.53
N LYS A 153 -9.16 0.48 -12.30
CA LYS A 153 -8.13 1.22 -13.04
C LYS A 153 -7.04 1.75 -12.08
N MET A 154 -6.85 1.09 -10.95
CA MET A 154 -5.79 1.44 -9.99
C MET A 154 -4.38 1.16 -10.57
N ASP A 155 -4.33 0.48 -11.71
CA ASP A 155 -3.13 0.30 -12.54
C ASP A 155 -2.63 1.57 -13.22
N PHE A 156 -3.30 2.72 -13.07
CA PHE A 156 -2.87 4.01 -13.62
C PHE A 156 -1.45 4.42 -13.19
N SER A 157 -1.01 3.95 -12.02
CA SER A 157 0.34 4.19 -11.48
C SER A 157 1.41 3.28 -12.13
N ARG A 158 0.99 2.25 -12.87
CA ARG A 158 1.87 1.26 -13.51
C ARG A 158 1.93 1.39 -15.03
N TYR A 159 0.79 1.72 -15.65
CA TYR A 159 0.66 1.80 -17.10
C TYR A 159 0.05 3.13 -17.51
N SER A 160 0.44 3.63 -18.68
CA SER A 160 -0.14 4.85 -19.28
C SER A 160 -1.48 4.61 -19.97
N PHE A 161 -1.91 3.36 -20.08
CA PHE A 161 -3.16 2.95 -20.68
C PHE A 161 -3.77 1.75 -19.94
N GLY A 162 -5.10 1.70 -19.93
CA GLY A 162 -5.86 0.59 -19.37
C GLY A 162 -5.89 -0.64 -20.28
N LYS A 163 -6.59 -1.69 -19.83
CA LYS A 163 -6.70 -2.98 -20.55
C LYS A 163 -7.27 -2.86 -21.97
N LYS A 164 -8.05 -1.82 -22.27
CA LYS A 164 -8.64 -1.59 -23.60
C LYS A 164 -7.85 -0.57 -24.41
N GLY A 165 -6.66 -0.18 -23.96
CA GLY A 165 -5.80 0.80 -24.62
C GLY A 165 -6.24 2.25 -24.43
N GLU A 166 -7.20 2.50 -23.54
CA GLU A 166 -7.61 3.85 -23.20
C GLU A 166 -6.56 4.53 -22.32
N SER A 167 -6.18 5.77 -22.65
CA SER A 167 -5.24 6.53 -21.83
C SER A 167 -5.82 6.84 -20.45
N HIS A 168 -4.96 6.90 -19.43
CA HIS A 168 -5.37 7.39 -18.11
C HIS A 168 -5.52 8.93 -18.08
N PHE A 169 -6.19 9.41 -17.04
CA PHE A 169 -6.61 10.82 -16.86
C PHE A 169 -5.47 11.84 -16.97
N TYR A 170 -4.22 11.44 -16.70
CA TYR A 170 -3.04 12.30 -16.76
C TYR A 170 -2.43 12.45 -18.15
N VAL A 171 -2.92 11.70 -19.15
CA VAL A 171 -2.39 11.76 -20.52
C VAL A 171 -3.10 12.86 -21.34
N ASP A 172 -4.28 13.31 -20.92
CA ASP A 172 -5.01 14.39 -21.61
C ASP A 172 -4.37 15.76 -21.31
N ARG A 173 -4.07 16.52 -22.37
CA ARG A 173 -3.21 17.71 -22.35
C ARG A 173 -3.90 18.97 -21.83
N LEU A 174 -5.18 18.89 -21.48
CA LEU A 174 -6.01 20.04 -21.10
C LEU A 174 -6.14 20.23 -19.58
N SER A 175 -5.72 19.25 -18.77
CA SER A 175 -5.74 19.34 -17.30
C SER A 175 -4.34 19.21 -16.71
N THR A 176 -3.92 20.16 -15.87
CA THR A 176 -2.75 19.99 -15.02
C THR A 176 -3.11 19.05 -13.87
N ASN A 177 -2.61 17.82 -13.91
CA ASN A 177 -2.74 16.85 -12.82
C ASN A 177 -1.49 16.96 -11.96
N GLU A 178 -1.52 17.89 -11.02
CA GLU A 178 -0.43 18.12 -10.06
C GLU A 178 -0.71 17.36 -8.76
N ILE A 179 0.36 16.90 -8.11
CA ILE A 179 0.29 16.27 -6.79
C ILE A 179 1.11 17.11 -5.83
N ASP A 180 0.47 17.53 -4.74
CA ASP A 180 1.11 18.20 -3.62
C ASP A 180 1.91 17.16 -2.81
N LEU A 181 3.24 17.21 -2.93
CA LEU A 181 4.13 16.27 -2.25
C LEU A 181 4.16 16.45 -0.73
N GLU A 182 3.96 17.67 -0.22
CA GLU A 182 3.94 17.92 1.23
C GLU A 182 2.67 17.31 1.83
N ASN A 183 1.53 17.53 1.17
CA ASN A 183 0.28 16.91 1.58
C ASN A 183 0.32 15.38 1.39
N LEU A 184 0.90 14.89 0.29
CA LEU A 184 1.10 13.45 0.06
C LEU A 184 1.90 12.81 1.20
N LEU A 185 3.02 13.42 1.59
CA LEU A 185 3.83 12.94 2.72
C LEU A 185 3.03 12.95 4.03
N SER A 186 2.29 14.01 4.30
CA SER A 186 1.45 14.14 5.49
C SER A 186 0.40 13.01 5.58
N ILE A 187 -0.36 12.77 4.50
CA ILE A 187 -1.38 11.71 4.50
C ILE A 187 -0.76 10.32 4.59
N MET A 188 0.41 10.10 3.98
CA MET A 188 1.12 8.82 4.07
C MET A 188 1.55 8.55 5.50
N ASN A 189 2.15 9.51 6.18
CA ASN A 189 2.57 9.34 7.59
C ASN A 189 1.38 9.04 8.50
N ILE A 190 0.26 9.75 8.33
CA ILE A 190 -0.97 9.49 9.10
C ILE A 190 -1.48 8.07 8.83
N MET A 191 -1.60 7.67 7.55
CA MET A 191 -2.08 6.34 7.20
C MET A 191 -1.15 5.24 7.73
N PHE A 192 0.16 5.44 7.60
CA PHE A 192 1.17 4.50 8.05
C PHE A 192 1.07 4.25 9.56
N GLU A 193 1.08 5.32 10.37
CA GLU A 193 0.93 5.22 11.83
C GLU A 193 -0.35 4.47 12.22
N LYS A 194 -1.46 4.74 11.52
CA LYS A 194 -2.74 4.06 11.80
C LYS A 194 -2.74 2.60 11.39
N PHE A 195 -2.16 2.25 10.25
CA PHE A 195 -2.07 0.87 9.80
C PHE A 195 -1.12 0.05 10.66
N ASP A 196 0.03 0.61 11.01
CA ASP A 196 1.03 -0.04 11.86
C ASP A 196 0.41 -0.41 13.22
N ALA A 197 -0.10 0.59 13.95
CA ALA A 197 -0.76 0.37 15.24
C ALA A 197 -1.97 -0.57 15.15
N TYR A 198 -2.79 -0.45 14.09
CA TYR A 198 -3.98 -1.29 13.94
C TYR A 198 -3.63 -2.74 13.63
N THR A 199 -2.66 -3.00 12.76
CA THR A 199 -2.26 -4.36 12.41
C THR A 199 -1.43 -5.03 13.49
N GLU A 200 -0.64 -4.28 14.27
CA GLU A 200 0.00 -4.78 15.48
C GLU A 200 -1.05 -5.28 16.49
N TYR A 201 -2.05 -4.44 16.79
CA TYR A 201 -3.18 -4.82 17.66
C TYR A 201 -3.94 -6.04 17.13
N LEU A 202 -4.30 -6.06 15.84
CA LEU A 202 -5.03 -7.19 15.27
C LEU A 202 -4.22 -8.49 15.33
N TYR A 203 -2.93 -8.43 14.99
CA TYR A 203 -2.11 -9.64 14.87
C TYR A 203 -1.67 -10.17 16.22
N TYR A 204 -1.09 -9.34 17.07
CA TYR A 204 -0.53 -9.80 18.35
C TYR A 204 -1.58 -9.87 19.46
N ASP A 205 -2.51 -8.91 19.53
CA ASP A 205 -3.47 -8.87 20.63
C ASP A 205 -4.75 -9.65 20.35
N LYS A 206 -5.27 -9.61 19.12
CA LYS A 206 -6.51 -10.36 18.79
C LYS A 206 -6.26 -11.77 18.30
N LEU A 207 -5.37 -11.96 17.32
CA LEU A 207 -5.20 -13.26 16.68
C LEU A 207 -4.35 -14.21 17.54
N GLN A 208 -3.18 -13.77 17.97
CA GLN A 208 -2.23 -14.63 18.69
C GLN A 208 -2.58 -14.89 20.17
N GLN A 209 -3.48 -14.12 20.79
CA GLN A 209 -3.99 -14.44 22.14
C GLN A 209 -5.16 -15.44 22.13
N GLY A 210 -5.72 -15.75 20.96
CA GLY A 210 -6.81 -16.70 20.77
C GLY A 210 -6.36 -18.14 20.47
N GLU A 211 -5.05 -18.38 20.30
CA GLU A 211 -4.42 -19.71 20.17
C GLU A 211 -4.00 -20.27 21.54
#